data_AF-A0A3D3RSH2-F1
#
_entry.id   AF-A0A3D3RSH2-F1
#
_cell.length_a   1.000
_cell.length_b   1.000
_cell.length_c   1.000
_cell.angle_alpha   90.00
_cell.angle_beta   90.00
_cell.angle_gamma   90.00
#
_symmetry.space_group_name_H-M   'P 1'
#
loop_
_entity.id
_entity.type
_entity.pdbx_description
1 polymer ?
#
loop_
_entity_poly.entity_id
_entity_poly.type
_entity_poly.pdbx_seq_one_letter_code
_entity_poly.pdbx_strand_id
1 'polypeptide(L)'
;MSTKRKELKEQKRLEIIRAACKLFAEKGYYNTTIPHIAQAVGMSVGNIYNYFESKEALAKEIMITVSNWVAERLRKIEEMDVDYREKIRLFVKSFFEIAVEEPELINYFLKVFLVNREVFSEGCEGFACVASVITEVMVFLSN
;
A
#
# COMPACT_ATOMS: atom_id res chain seq x y z
N MET A 1 -17.93 6.74 -22.94
CA MET A 1 -18.40 5.64 -22.05
C MET A 1 -17.28 4.81 -21.40
N SER A 2 -16.04 4.78 -21.94
CA SER A 2 -14.93 3.94 -21.43
C SER A 2 -14.30 4.42 -20.11
N THR A 3 -14.06 5.73 -19.94
CA THR A 3 -13.29 6.28 -18.80
C THR A 3 -14.01 6.14 -17.46
N LYS A 4 -15.30 6.52 -17.39
CA LYS A 4 -16.09 6.47 -16.16
C LYS A 4 -16.22 5.07 -15.56
N ARG A 5 -16.26 4.03 -16.40
CA ARG A 5 -16.32 2.63 -15.94
C ARG A 5 -14.97 2.15 -15.40
N LYS A 6 -13.85 2.60 -15.98
CA LYS A 6 -12.51 2.33 -15.48
C LYS A 6 -12.28 3.01 -14.13
N GLU A 7 -12.65 4.28 -14.00
CA GLU A 7 -12.58 5.02 -12.73
C GLU A 7 -13.37 4.35 -11.61
N LEU A 8 -14.61 3.93 -11.90
CA LEU A 8 -15.44 3.24 -10.91
C LEU A 8 -14.83 1.89 -10.49
N LYS A 9 -14.25 1.14 -11.44
CA LYS A 9 -13.54 -0.11 -11.15
C LYS A 9 -12.33 0.17 -10.25
N GLU A 10 -11.56 1.21 -10.55
CA GLU A 10 -10.39 1.57 -9.76
C GLU A 10 -10.77 2.03 -8.34
N GLN A 11 -11.84 2.81 -8.20
CA GLN A 11 -12.36 3.21 -6.91
C GLN A 11 -12.75 2.00 -6.05
N LYS A 12 -13.40 1.00 -6.65
CA LYS A 12 -13.72 -0.26 -5.97
C LYS A 12 -12.49 -1.08 -5.62
N ARG A 13 -11.49 -1.14 -6.49
CA ARG A 13 -10.19 -1.77 -6.20
C ARG A 13 -9.56 -1.15 -4.96
N LEU A 14 -9.51 0.19 -4.88
CA LEU A 14 -8.95 0.92 -3.74
C LEU A 14 -9.77 0.75 -2.46
N GLU A 15 -11.09 0.67 -2.55
CA GLU A 15 -11.98 0.40 -1.41
C GLU A 15 -11.68 -0.97 -0.79
N ILE A 16 -11.49 -2.01 -1.63
CA ILE A 16 -11.11 -3.35 -1.18
C ILE A 16 -9.73 -3.34 -0.52
N ILE A 17 -8.74 -2.66 -1.12
CA ILE A 17 -7.37 -2.55 -0.58
C ILE A 17 -7.39 -1.91 0.81
N ARG A 18 -8.13 -0.81 0.99
CA ARG A 18 -8.23 -0.13 2.29
C ARG A 18 -8.87 -1.01 3.35
N ALA A 19 -10.00 -1.66 3.02
CA ALA A 19 -10.68 -2.55 3.96
C ALA A 19 -9.81 -3.76 4.35
N ALA A 20 -9.12 -4.34 3.37
CA ALA A 20 -8.20 -5.45 3.59
C ALA A 20 -7.01 -5.04 4.47
N CYS A 21 -6.37 -3.90 4.17
CA CYS A 21 -5.28 -3.37 4.97
C CYS A 21 -5.68 -3.18 6.44
N LYS A 22 -6.84 -2.56 6.69
CA LYS A 22 -7.38 -2.37 8.04
C LYS A 22 -7.62 -3.70 8.75
N LEU A 23 -8.33 -4.64 8.11
CA LEU A 23 -8.61 -5.94 8.71
C LEU A 23 -7.34 -6.74 9.00
N PHE A 24 -6.37 -6.73 8.09
CA PHE A 24 -5.07 -7.37 8.28
C PHE A 24 -4.26 -6.70 9.42
N ALA A 25 -4.31 -5.37 9.54
CA ALA A 25 -3.64 -4.64 10.61
C ALA A 25 -4.26 -4.91 12.00
N GLU A 26 -5.59 -5.04 12.06
CA GLU A 26 -6.34 -5.27 13.31
C GLU A 26 -6.33 -6.73 13.77
N LYS A 27 -6.57 -7.67 12.84
CA LYS A 27 -6.81 -9.10 13.15
C LYS A 27 -5.63 -9.99 12.79
N GLY A 28 -4.67 -9.48 12.01
CA GLY A 28 -3.60 -10.27 11.39
C GLY A 28 -4.02 -10.92 10.08
N TYR A 29 -3.02 -11.31 9.29
CA TYR A 29 -3.20 -11.91 7.97
C TYR A 29 -3.93 -13.26 8.01
N TYR A 30 -3.56 -14.14 8.95
CA TYR A 30 -4.11 -15.49 9.05
C TYR A 30 -5.57 -15.52 9.52
N ASN A 31 -5.98 -14.60 10.40
CA ASN A 31 -7.35 -14.52 10.92
C ASN A 31 -8.31 -13.74 10.02
N THR A 32 -7.80 -13.17 8.92
CA THR A 32 -8.60 -12.42 7.96
C THR A 32 -8.83 -13.26 6.70
N THR A 33 -10.08 -13.29 6.23
CA THR A 33 -10.51 -14.08 5.08
C THR A 33 -11.13 -13.18 4.02
N ILE A 34 -11.18 -13.63 2.76
CA ILE A 34 -11.87 -12.90 1.68
C ILE A 34 -13.35 -12.61 2.03
N PRO A 35 -14.13 -13.54 2.63
CA PRO A 35 -15.46 -13.23 3.14
C PRO A 35 -15.52 -12.07 4.16
N HIS A 36 -14.56 -11.98 5.10
CA HIS A 36 -14.52 -10.84 6.03
C HIS A 36 -14.35 -9.51 5.28
N ILE A 37 -13.48 -9.48 4.28
CA ILE A 37 -13.20 -8.29 3.46
C ILE A 37 -14.43 -7.95 2.61
N ALA A 38 -15.03 -8.94 1.95
CA ALA A 38 -16.24 -8.78 1.15
C ALA A 38 -17.39 -8.18 1.96
N GLN A 39 -17.59 -8.67 3.18
CA GLN A 39 -18.57 -8.12 4.12
C GLN A 39 -18.26 -6.66 4.47
N ALA A 40 -16.99 -6.33 4.74
CA ALA A 40 -16.59 -4.98 5.13
C ALA A 40 -16.84 -3.92 4.03
N VAL A 41 -16.78 -4.30 2.76
CA VAL A 41 -17.04 -3.40 1.61
C VAL A 41 -18.42 -3.60 0.97
N GLY A 42 -19.29 -4.41 1.57
CA GLY A 42 -20.64 -4.67 1.06
C GLY A 42 -20.67 -5.36 -0.31
N MET A 43 -19.68 -6.21 -0.61
CA MET A 43 -19.57 -6.95 -1.87
C MET A 43 -19.77 -8.45 -1.65
N SER A 44 -20.14 -9.17 -2.71
CA SER A 44 -20.08 -10.64 -2.68
C SER A 44 -18.64 -11.12 -2.78
N VAL A 45 -18.36 -12.30 -2.23
CA VAL A 45 -17.05 -12.97 -2.34
C VAL A 45 -16.62 -13.12 -3.79
N GLY A 46 -17.52 -13.57 -4.67
CA GLY A 46 -17.25 -13.66 -6.11
C GLY A 46 -16.91 -12.32 -6.76
N ASN A 47 -17.47 -11.21 -6.26
CA ASN A 47 -17.12 -9.88 -6.76
C ASN A 47 -15.71 -9.47 -6.33
N ILE A 48 -15.25 -9.82 -5.13
CA ILE A 48 -13.85 -9.59 -4.71
C ILE A 48 -12.87 -10.32 -5.64
N TYR A 49 -13.18 -11.57 -5.99
CA TYR A 49 -12.34 -12.36 -6.90
C TYR A 49 -12.24 -11.79 -8.33
N ASN A 50 -13.12 -10.85 -8.73
CA ASN A 50 -12.96 -10.10 -9.98
C ASN A 50 -11.86 -9.02 -9.92
N TYR A 51 -11.35 -8.71 -8.73
CA TYR A 51 -10.29 -7.73 -8.51
C TYR A 51 -8.99 -8.39 -8.05
N PHE A 52 -9.08 -9.43 -7.23
CA PHE A 52 -7.92 -10.09 -6.62
C PHE A 52 -8.09 -11.61 -6.70
N GLU A 53 -7.13 -12.28 -7.32
CA GLU A 53 -7.17 -13.72 -7.54
C GLU A 53 -7.06 -14.53 -6.24
N SER A 54 -6.40 -13.96 -5.22
CA SER A 54 -6.22 -14.61 -3.93
C SER A 54 -6.05 -13.61 -2.78
N LYS A 55 -6.02 -14.13 -1.54
CA LYS A 55 -5.75 -13.31 -0.35
C LYS A 55 -4.30 -12.82 -0.33
N GLU A 56 -3.39 -13.64 -0.81
CA GLU A 56 -1.96 -13.37 -1.01
C GLU A 56 -1.78 -12.23 -2.03
N ALA A 57 -2.46 -12.31 -3.18
CA ALA A 57 -2.42 -11.27 -4.21
C ALA A 57 -2.92 -9.92 -3.66
N LEU A 58 -3.99 -9.93 -2.89
CA LEU A 58 -4.50 -8.73 -2.22
C LEU A 58 -3.51 -8.17 -1.18
N ALA A 59 -2.86 -9.03 -0.41
CA ALA A 59 -1.83 -8.60 0.55
C ALA A 59 -0.61 -7.95 -0.13
N LYS A 60 -0.16 -8.51 -1.25
CA LYS A 60 0.89 -7.91 -2.10
C LYS A 60 0.44 -6.56 -2.66
N GLU A 61 -0.79 -6.48 -3.18
CA GLU A 61 -1.29 -5.24 -3.79
C GLU A 61 -1.42 -4.09 -2.79
N ILE A 62 -1.72 -4.38 -1.52
CA ILE A 62 -1.71 -3.37 -0.46
C ILE A 62 -0.32 -2.69 -0.41
N MET A 63 0.75 -3.47 -0.35
CA MET A 63 2.10 -2.89 -0.29
C MET A 63 2.50 -2.16 -1.57
N ILE A 64 2.18 -2.72 -2.74
CA ILE A 64 2.45 -2.05 -4.03
C ILE A 64 1.75 -0.69 -4.07
N THR A 65 0.48 -0.64 -3.67
CA THR A 65 -0.32 0.58 -3.68
C THR A 65 0.23 1.62 -2.71
N VAL A 66 0.57 1.21 -1.48
CA VAL A 66 1.17 2.08 -0.47
C VAL A 66 2.55 2.57 -0.91
N SER A 67 3.38 1.68 -1.46
CA SER A 67 4.70 2.01 -1.98
C SER A 67 4.60 3.07 -3.07
N ASN A 68 3.71 2.90 -4.05
CA ASN A 68 3.53 3.88 -5.11
C ASN A 68 3.07 5.24 -4.58
N TRP A 69 2.20 5.25 -3.58
CA TRP A 69 1.73 6.49 -2.95
C TRP A 69 2.85 7.21 -2.17
N VAL A 70 3.67 6.47 -1.41
CA VAL A 70 4.82 7.03 -0.69
C VAL A 70 5.89 7.52 -1.66
N ALA A 71 6.17 6.77 -2.73
CA ALA A 71 7.09 7.15 -3.79
C ALA A 71 6.66 8.47 -4.45
N GLU A 72 5.37 8.64 -4.74
CA GLU A 72 4.85 9.89 -5.30
C GLU A 72 5.01 11.08 -4.33
N ARG A 73 4.82 10.87 -3.01
CA ARG A 73 5.10 11.91 -2.00
C ARG A 73 6.59 12.29 -1.99
N LEU A 74 7.48 11.30 -2.07
CA LEU A 74 8.92 11.50 -2.14
C LEU A 74 9.34 12.28 -3.38
N ARG A 75 8.85 11.87 -4.55
CA ARG A 75 9.10 12.55 -5.82
C ARG A 75 8.71 14.02 -5.76
N LYS A 76 7.53 14.31 -5.21
CA LYS A 76 7.06 15.70 -5.04
C LYS A 76 7.98 16.54 -4.16
N ILE A 77 8.53 15.97 -3.08
CA ILE A 77 9.49 16.66 -2.21
C ILE A 77 10.80 16.91 -2.97
N GLU A 78 11.25 15.93 -3.76
CA GLU A 78 12.46 16.06 -4.56
C GLU A 78 12.33 17.15 -5.65
N GLU A 79 11.15 17.29 -6.24
CA GLU A 79 10.87 18.32 -7.25
C GLU A 79 10.72 19.75 -6.66
N MET A 80 10.71 19.91 -5.33
CA MET A 80 10.60 21.23 -4.70
C MET A 80 11.87 22.05 -4.86
N ASP A 81 11.69 23.33 -5.20
CA ASP A 81 12.75 24.35 -5.23
C ASP A 81 13.03 24.89 -3.82
N VAL A 82 13.58 24.02 -2.97
CA VAL A 82 14.03 24.32 -1.61
C VAL A 82 15.38 23.65 -1.37
N ASP A 83 16.12 24.13 -0.36
CA ASP A 83 17.40 23.51 -0.03
C ASP A 83 17.24 22.05 0.44
N TYR A 84 18.32 21.27 0.34
CA TYR A 84 18.28 19.84 0.65
C TYR A 84 17.99 19.56 2.14
N ARG A 85 18.36 20.48 3.04
CA ARG A 85 18.03 20.34 4.48
C ARG A 85 16.51 20.40 4.67
N GLU A 86 15.85 21.30 3.97
CA GLU A 86 14.41 21.44 3.98
C GLU A 86 13.72 20.23 3.33
N LYS A 87 14.26 19.71 2.22
CA LYS A 87 13.79 18.45 1.63
C LYS A 87 13.86 17.28 2.62
N ILE A 88 14.98 17.10 3.34
CA ILE A 88 15.09 16.08 4.39
C ILE A 88 14.04 16.30 5.48
N ARG A 89 13.87 17.54 5.94
CA ARG A 89 12.89 17.89 6.97
C ARG A 89 11.48 17.51 6.52
N LEU A 90 11.11 17.81 5.28
CA LEU A 90 9.82 17.47 4.68
C LEU A 90 9.65 15.96 4.51
N PHE A 91 10.69 15.24 4.12
CA PHE A 91 10.65 13.78 4.02
C PHE A 91 10.39 13.14 5.38
N VAL A 92 11.16 13.51 6.40
CA VAL A 92 10.98 13.01 7.77
C VAL A 92 9.59 13.38 8.29
N LYS A 93 9.14 14.62 8.06
CA LYS A 93 7.79 15.06 8.44
C LYS A 93 6.71 14.19 7.78
N SER A 94 6.81 13.96 6.48
CA SER A 94 5.87 13.12 5.71
C SER A 94 5.78 11.71 6.28
N PHE A 95 6.91 11.12 6.69
CA PHE A 95 6.91 9.79 7.32
C PHE A 95 6.08 9.76 8.61
N PHE A 96 6.27 10.75 9.50
CA PHE A 96 5.51 10.83 10.74
C PHE A 96 4.04 11.21 10.52
N GLU A 97 3.74 12.04 9.52
CA GLU A 97 2.36 12.36 9.13
C GLU A 97 1.61 11.11 8.68
N ILE A 98 2.22 10.27 7.84
CA ILE A 98 1.62 8.98 7.45
C ILE A 98 1.36 8.09 8.67
N ALA A 99 2.31 8.03 9.60
CA ALA A 99 2.17 7.21 10.80
C ALA A 99 1.02 7.67 11.73
N VAL A 100 0.73 8.97 11.75
CA VAL A 100 -0.36 9.56 12.55
C VAL A 100 -1.70 9.48 11.83
N GLU A 101 -1.73 9.80 10.54
CA GLU A 101 -2.96 9.85 9.74
C GLU A 101 -3.48 8.46 9.38
N GLU A 102 -2.57 7.51 9.12
CA GLU A 102 -2.88 6.19 8.59
C GLU A 102 -2.17 5.07 9.40
N PRO A 103 -2.44 4.94 10.71
CA PRO A 103 -1.73 4.01 11.59
C PRO A 103 -1.92 2.54 11.20
N GLU A 104 -2.99 2.20 10.48
CA GLU A 104 -3.22 0.89 9.88
C GLU A 104 -2.13 0.52 8.88
N LEU A 105 -1.59 1.47 8.11
CA LEU A 105 -0.50 1.22 7.16
C LEU A 105 0.79 0.82 7.89
N ILE A 106 1.12 1.52 8.99
CA ILE A 106 2.28 1.19 9.82
C ILE A 106 2.10 -0.18 10.48
N ASN A 107 0.92 -0.44 11.04
CA ASN A 107 0.60 -1.74 11.64
C ASN A 107 0.66 -2.86 10.61
N TYR A 108 0.13 -2.65 9.41
CA TYR A 108 0.20 -3.61 8.32
C TYR A 108 1.65 -3.87 7.92
N PHE A 109 2.44 -2.83 7.69
CA PHE A 109 3.84 -2.95 7.34
C PHE A 109 4.63 -3.76 8.38
N LEU A 110 4.50 -3.40 9.66
CA LEU A 110 5.25 -4.02 10.75
C LEU A 110 4.76 -5.44 11.08
N LYS A 111 3.44 -5.67 11.15
CA LYS A 111 2.86 -6.94 11.63
C LYS A 111 2.55 -7.93 10.53
N VAL A 112 2.36 -7.44 9.31
CA VAL A 112 1.97 -8.27 8.17
C VAL A 112 3.13 -8.43 7.21
N PHE A 113 3.58 -7.35 6.61
CA PHE A 113 4.59 -7.40 5.55
C PHE A 113 5.96 -7.90 6.02
N LEU A 114 6.48 -7.35 7.13
CA LEU A 114 7.82 -7.72 7.62
C LEU A 114 7.86 -9.09 8.33
N VAL A 115 6.74 -9.52 8.92
CA VAL A 115 6.65 -10.72 9.76
C VAL A 115 6.28 -11.96 8.97
N ASN A 116 5.31 -11.86 8.05
CA ASN A 116 4.81 -13.01 7.29
C ASN A 116 5.60 -13.13 5.99
N ARG A 117 6.92 -13.30 6.10
CA ARG A 117 7.83 -13.31 4.93
C ARG A 117 7.46 -14.36 3.91
N GLU A 118 6.91 -15.49 4.35
CA GLU A 118 6.39 -16.57 3.50
C GLU A 118 5.31 -16.12 2.51
N VAL A 119 4.53 -15.09 2.85
CA VAL A 119 3.52 -14.50 1.95
C VAL A 119 4.17 -13.68 0.82
N PHE A 120 5.41 -13.22 1.05
CA PHE A 120 6.16 -12.31 0.17
C PHE A 120 7.50 -12.92 -0.30
N SER A 121 7.72 -14.22 -0.09
CA SER A 121 9.03 -14.87 -0.27
C SER A 121 9.25 -15.51 -1.63
N GLU A 122 8.20 -15.68 -2.45
CA GLU A 122 8.38 -16.26 -3.77
C GLU A 122 9.15 -15.29 -4.67
N GLY A 123 10.44 -15.56 -4.92
CA GLY A 123 11.31 -14.69 -5.70
C GLY A 123 11.64 -13.35 -5.02
N CYS A 124 11.80 -12.29 -5.82
CA CYS A 124 12.04 -10.91 -5.34
C CYS A 124 10.73 -10.17 -4.99
N GLU A 125 9.62 -10.85 -4.77
CA GLU A 125 8.29 -10.23 -4.64
C GLU A 125 8.18 -9.24 -3.48
N GLY A 126 8.77 -9.55 -2.32
CA GLY A 126 8.85 -8.58 -1.22
C GLY A 126 9.54 -7.29 -1.64
N PHE A 127 10.65 -7.37 -2.39
CA PHE A 127 11.32 -6.20 -2.95
C PHE A 127 10.48 -5.52 -4.03
N ALA A 128 9.80 -6.27 -4.89
CA ALA A 128 8.92 -5.72 -5.92
C ALA A 128 7.78 -4.90 -5.31
N CYS A 129 7.26 -5.33 -4.16
CA CYS A 129 6.20 -4.62 -3.44
C CYS A 129 6.61 -3.22 -2.95
N VAL A 130 7.91 -2.97 -2.75
CA VAL A 130 8.45 -1.70 -2.23
C VAL A 130 9.39 -0.99 -3.21
N ALA A 131 9.51 -1.49 -4.44
CA ALA A 131 10.50 -1.04 -5.43
C ALA A 131 10.35 0.44 -5.80
N SER A 132 9.12 0.95 -5.85
CA SER A 132 8.87 2.36 -6.16
C SER A 132 9.42 3.29 -5.09
N VAL A 133 9.21 3.00 -3.80
CA VAL A 133 9.79 3.81 -2.72
C VAL A 133 11.31 3.73 -2.73
N ILE A 134 11.87 2.53 -2.90
CA ILE A 134 13.33 2.34 -2.93
C ILE A 134 13.94 3.19 -4.05
N THR A 135 13.34 3.19 -5.25
CA THR A 135 13.79 4.00 -6.38
C THR A 135 13.83 5.49 -6.03
N GLU A 136 12.76 6.04 -5.46
CA GLU A 136 12.72 7.47 -5.13
C GLU A 136 13.66 7.83 -3.98
N VAL A 137 13.83 6.95 -2.99
CA VAL A 137 14.84 7.14 -1.94
C VAL A 137 16.25 7.15 -2.54
N MET A 138 16.55 6.27 -3.49
CA MET A 138 17.87 6.25 -4.16
C MET A 138 18.11 7.52 -4.96
N VAL A 139 17.10 8.02 -5.68
CA VAL A 139 17.18 9.31 -6.40
C VAL A 139 17.43 10.45 -5.41
N PHE A 140 16.64 10.52 -4.34
CA PHE A 140 16.76 11.53 -3.29
C PHE A 140 18.16 11.56 -2.66
N LEU A 141 18.75 10.39 -2.39
CA LEU A 141 20.08 10.25 -1.78
C LEU A 141 21.25 10.46 -2.76
N SER A 142 20.99 10.48 -4.07
CA SER A 142 22.03 10.67 -5.10
C SER A 142 22.28 12.14 -5.45
N ASN A 143 21.45 13.06 -4.95
CA ASN A 143 21.57 14.51 -5.10
C ASN A 143 22.24 15.14 -3.87
#